data_AF-A0A7X8RDD0-F1
#
_entry.id   AF-A0A7X8RDD0-F1
#
_cell.length_a   1.000
_cell.length_b   1.000
_cell.length_c   1.000
_cell.angle_alpha   90.00
_cell.angle_beta   90.00
_cell.angle_gamma   90.00
#
_symmetry.space_group_name_H-M   'P 1'
#
loop_
_entity.id
_entity.type
_entity.pdbx_description
1 polymer ?
#
loop_
_entity_poly.entity_id
_entity_poly.type
_entity_poly.pdbx_seq_one_letter_code
_entity_poly.pdbx_strand_id
1 'polypeptide(L)'
;MESIGILIPIIAWIASIFTFIYCMIMLFKTFTGKPHYPKVGKNVHEAPVGMLIPPTILAGLVLVVFFFPNHLAQSILLPAWAAIVPGLAQKGILQIQISAWHGLSPELFMTVGVVIIGAFLYKNLSKWQVIYHWYPKSLTLNNIYYGFLKGMESFSGAVTRRYMTGSVRDYLVYIFIFIVMIVGGALLLGQGFKFAPFQDAPVSIYEIALLLAMVVLAVTVLFARSRLTSILAVGALGYMVAFLFVLFRAPDLALTQLVVETVTTVLFLLCFYHLPKIKKDNSSWRVKATKGTIALGMGLVMTLVALSVNGSRFFPSISWFYENAYDLAGAQNIVNAILVDFRGVDTMLEILVLTMAGLGVYILVKLRKEGEERERT
;
A
#
# COMPACT_ATOMS: atom_id res chain seq x y z
N MET A 1 -10.01 -1.79 47.94
CA MET A 1 -10.66 -2.72 46.99
C MET A 1 -12.12 -3.01 47.35
N GLU A 2 -12.53 -2.90 48.61
CA GLU A 2 -13.94 -3.12 49.04
C GLU A 2 -14.94 -2.09 48.49
N SER A 3 -14.53 -0.84 48.29
CA SER A 3 -15.39 0.25 47.82
C SER A 3 -15.79 0.19 46.34
N ILE A 4 -14.93 -0.36 45.46
CA ILE A 4 -15.26 -0.56 44.04
C ILE A 4 -16.19 -1.76 43.85
N GLY A 5 -16.06 -2.79 44.71
CA GLY A 5 -16.91 -3.99 44.66
C GLY A 5 -18.39 -3.70 44.87
N ILE A 6 -18.72 -2.70 45.71
CA ILE A 6 -20.11 -2.27 45.97
C ILE A 6 -20.73 -1.56 44.75
N LEU A 7 -19.91 -0.95 43.89
CA LEU A 7 -20.40 -0.24 42.69
C LEU A 7 -21.03 -1.20 41.68
N ILE A 8 -20.52 -2.44 41.58
CA ILE A 8 -20.97 -3.43 40.60
C ILE A 8 -22.43 -3.85 40.85
N PRO A 9 -22.84 -4.28 42.07
CA PRO A 9 -24.24 -4.55 42.39
C PRO A 9 -25.16 -3.34 42.15
N ILE A 10 -24.71 -2.13 42.47
CA ILE A 10 -25.51 -0.91 42.27
C ILE A 10 -25.75 -0.67 40.77
N ILE A 11 -24.73 -0.78 39.93
CA ILE A 11 -24.87 -0.64 38.48
C ILE A 11 -25.78 -1.74 37.93
N ALA A 12 -25.61 -2.98 38.37
CA ALA A 12 -26.45 -4.10 37.96
C ALA A 12 -27.93 -3.89 38.38
N TRP A 13 -28.17 -3.37 39.58
CA TRP A 13 -29.51 -3.05 40.07
C TRP A 13 -30.17 -1.94 39.25
N ILE A 14 -29.43 -0.87 38.94
CA ILE A 14 -29.90 0.20 38.04
C ILE A 14 -30.18 -0.36 36.63
N ALA A 15 -29.31 -1.23 36.10
CA ALA A 15 -29.53 -1.89 34.81
C ALA A 15 -30.79 -2.78 34.84
N SER A 16 -31.09 -3.42 35.97
CA SER A 16 -32.33 -4.19 36.16
C SER A 16 -33.57 -3.30 36.15
N ILE A 17 -33.51 -2.07 36.69
CA ILE A 17 -34.58 -1.07 36.59
C ILE A 17 -34.86 -0.73 35.12
N PHE A 18 -33.81 -0.40 34.35
CA PHE A 18 -33.98 -0.14 32.92
C PHE A 18 -34.48 -1.35 32.15
N THR A 19 -34.09 -2.55 32.57
CA THR A 19 -34.59 -3.81 32.01
C THR A 19 -36.09 -3.97 32.19
N PHE A 20 -36.55 -3.75 33.42
CA PHE A 20 -37.98 -3.75 33.73
C PHE A 20 -38.76 -2.71 32.90
N ILE A 21 -38.21 -1.50 32.76
CA ILE A 21 -38.85 -0.43 31.98
C ILE A 21 -39.04 -0.84 30.52
N TYR A 22 -38.02 -1.36 29.82
CA TYR A 22 -38.18 -1.73 28.41
C TYR A 22 -39.13 -2.93 28.23
N CYS A 23 -39.15 -3.88 29.18
CA CYS A 23 -40.11 -4.98 29.17
C CYS A 23 -41.55 -4.48 29.33
N MET A 24 -41.80 -3.54 30.26
CA MET A 24 -43.11 -2.91 30.42
C MET A 24 -43.54 -2.12 29.19
N ILE A 25 -42.61 -1.39 28.55
CA ILE A 25 -42.86 -0.72 27.26
C ILE A 25 -43.26 -1.75 26.20
N MET A 26 -42.50 -2.84 26.06
CA MET A 26 -42.78 -3.88 25.07
C MET A 26 -44.14 -4.53 25.29
N LEU A 27 -44.53 -4.82 26.53
CA LEU A 27 -45.82 -5.46 26.83
C LEU A 27 -46.99 -4.48 26.67
N PHE A 28 -46.95 -3.35 27.37
CA PHE A 28 -48.09 -2.43 27.41
C PHE A 28 -48.23 -1.60 26.13
N LYS A 29 -47.15 -1.10 25.51
CA LYS A 29 -47.30 -0.33 24.25
C LYS A 29 -47.66 -1.19 23.05
N THR A 30 -47.38 -2.50 23.08
CA THR A 30 -47.72 -3.40 21.97
C THR A 30 -49.15 -3.91 22.08
N PHE A 31 -49.57 -4.35 23.27
CA PHE A 31 -50.86 -5.03 23.45
C PHE A 31 -51.96 -4.18 24.06
N THR A 32 -51.64 -3.01 24.62
CA THR A 32 -52.65 -2.11 25.22
C THR A 32 -52.69 -0.76 24.51
N GLY A 33 -53.80 -0.04 24.69
CA GLY A 33 -54.02 1.26 24.05
C GLY A 33 -55.01 1.17 22.89
N LYS A 34 -55.05 2.24 22.08
CA LYS A 34 -55.97 2.31 20.93
C LYS A 34 -55.37 1.55 19.75
N PRO A 35 -56.11 0.62 19.11
CA PRO A 35 -55.58 -0.13 17.99
C PRO A 35 -55.29 0.81 16.82
N HIS A 36 -54.05 0.80 16.36
CA HIS A 36 -53.64 1.50 15.15
C HIS A 36 -53.48 0.48 14.02
N TYR A 37 -54.55 0.28 13.25
CA TYR A 37 -54.51 -0.63 12.11
C TYR A 37 -53.67 -0.01 10.99
N PRO A 38 -52.65 -0.70 10.46
CA PRO A 38 -51.91 -0.21 9.30
C PRO A 38 -52.86 -0.01 8.12
N LYS A 39 -52.60 1.02 7.30
CA LYS A 39 -53.39 1.31 6.08
C LYS A 39 -53.35 0.20 5.01
N VAL A 40 -52.60 -0.87 5.27
CA VAL A 40 -52.45 -2.01 4.37
C VAL A 40 -53.60 -2.96 4.64
N GLY A 41 -54.52 -3.10 3.68
CA GLY A 41 -55.82 -3.76 3.79
C GLY A 41 -55.81 -5.29 4.01
N LYS A 42 -55.02 -5.79 4.95
CA LYS A 42 -55.13 -7.16 5.47
C LYS A 42 -55.88 -7.12 6.79
N ASN A 43 -56.93 -7.93 6.90
CA ASN A 43 -57.65 -8.12 8.15
C ASN A 43 -56.69 -8.72 9.19
N VAL A 44 -56.63 -8.10 10.37
CA VAL A 44 -55.91 -8.67 11.51
C VAL A 44 -56.58 -10.00 11.86
N HIS A 45 -55.79 -11.08 11.88
CA HIS A 45 -56.26 -12.42 12.14
C HIS A 45 -55.44 -13.06 13.26
N GLU A 46 -56.04 -14.04 13.93
CA GLU A 46 -55.34 -14.88 14.89
C GLU A 46 -54.20 -15.67 14.21
N ALA A 47 -53.11 -15.88 14.94
CA ALA A 47 -51.98 -16.63 14.41
C ALA A 47 -52.36 -18.12 14.23
N PRO A 48 -51.94 -18.76 13.12
CA PRO A 48 -52.19 -20.17 12.91
C PRO A 48 -51.47 -21.01 13.97
N VAL A 49 -52.08 -22.14 14.36
CA VAL A 49 -51.58 -23.01 15.45
C VAL A 49 -50.12 -23.41 15.27
N GLY A 50 -49.68 -23.67 14.03
CA GLY A 50 -48.29 -24.01 13.73
C GLY A 50 -47.25 -22.96 14.15
N MET A 51 -47.62 -21.67 14.12
CA MET A 51 -46.73 -20.57 14.59
C MET A 51 -46.73 -20.42 16.11
N LEU A 52 -47.76 -20.89 16.80
CA LEU A 52 -47.90 -20.79 18.25
C LEU A 52 -47.17 -21.93 18.98
N ILE A 53 -46.99 -23.09 18.35
CA ILE A 53 -46.34 -24.25 18.97
C ILE A 53 -44.94 -23.92 19.53
N PRO A 54 -43.98 -23.34 18.77
CA PRO A 54 -42.64 -23.08 19.30
C PRO A 54 -42.61 -22.08 20.48
N PRO A 55 -43.28 -20.90 20.41
CA PRO A 55 -43.39 -19.99 21.56
C PRO A 55 -44.06 -20.64 22.78
N THR A 56 -45.10 -21.45 22.59
CA THR A 56 -45.78 -22.14 23.69
C THR A 56 -44.87 -23.17 24.36
N ILE A 57 -44.07 -23.93 23.60
CA ILE A 57 -43.07 -24.85 24.17
C ILE A 57 -42.04 -24.08 24.99
N LEU A 58 -41.51 -22.96 24.48
CA LEU A 58 -40.54 -22.12 25.19
C LEU A 58 -41.14 -21.55 26.49
N ALA A 59 -42.37 -21.02 26.44
CA ALA A 59 -43.07 -20.51 27.62
C ALA A 59 -43.35 -21.62 28.64
N GLY A 60 -43.73 -22.82 28.17
CA GLY A 60 -43.90 -24.00 29.00
C GLY A 60 -42.60 -24.40 29.70
N LEU A 61 -41.47 -24.34 29.00
CA LEU A 61 -40.16 -24.65 29.59
C LEU A 61 -39.78 -23.64 30.67
N VAL A 62 -40.08 -22.35 30.51
CA VAL A 62 -39.89 -21.33 31.56
C VAL A 62 -40.65 -21.71 32.84
N LEU A 63 -41.90 -22.16 32.72
CA LEU A 63 -42.71 -22.61 33.86
C LEU A 63 -42.13 -23.88 34.50
N VAL A 64 -41.73 -24.87 33.69
CA VAL A 64 -41.13 -26.12 34.20
C VAL A 64 -39.84 -25.83 34.99
N VAL A 65 -38.97 -24.95 34.47
CA VAL A 65 -37.74 -24.55 35.15
C VAL A 65 -38.03 -23.81 36.46
N PHE A 66 -39.08 -22.99 36.51
CA PHE A 66 -39.49 -22.29 37.74
C PHE A 66 -39.93 -23.24 38.85
N PHE A 67 -40.68 -24.30 38.52
CA PHE A 67 -41.15 -25.28 39.52
C PHE A 67 -40.11 -26.36 39.88
N PHE A 68 -39.24 -26.73 38.94
CA PHE A 68 -38.22 -27.78 39.14
C PHE A 68 -36.78 -27.24 38.95
N PRO A 69 -36.36 -26.16 39.64
CA PRO A 69 -35.08 -25.52 39.38
C PRO A 69 -33.90 -26.42 39.80
N ASN A 70 -34.06 -27.22 40.86
CA ASN A 70 -32.99 -28.04 41.42
C ASN A 70 -32.58 -29.22 40.52
N HIS A 71 -33.52 -29.81 39.78
CA HIS A 71 -33.18 -30.87 38.82
C HIS A 71 -32.27 -30.34 37.71
N LEU A 72 -32.58 -29.15 37.18
CA LEU A 72 -31.77 -28.52 36.14
C LEU A 72 -30.43 -28.01 36.71
N ALA A 73 -30.45 -27.46 37.93
CA ALA A 73 -29.27 -26.97 38.60
C ALA A 73 -28.23 -28.07 38.84
N GLN A 74 -28.68 -29.24 39.33
CA GLN A 74 -27.80 -30.37 39.62
C GLN A 74 -27.31 -31.07 38.35
N SER A 75 -28.18 -31.21 37.33
CA SER A 75 -27.86 -32.00 36.14
C SER A 75 -27.05 -31.22 35.10
N ILE A 76 -27.24 -29.90 34.99
CA ILE A 76 -26.63 -29.08 33.93
C ILE A 76 -25.74 -27.98 34.52
N LEU A 77 -26.26 -27.17 35.44
CA LEU A 77 -25.53 -25.98 35.92
C LEU A 77 -24.30 -26.34 36.76
N LEU A 78 -24.40 -27.33 37.63
CA LEU A 78 -23.31 -27.74 38.53
C LEU A 78 -22.12 -28.33 37.74
N PRO A 79 -22.30 -29.27 36.79
CA PRO A 79 -21.21 -29.72 35.91
C PRO A 79 -20.61 -28.58 35.06
N ALA A 80 -21.45 -27.69 34.51
CA ALA A 80 -20.98 -26.57 33.70
C ALA A 80 -20.12 -25.59 34.51
N TRP A 81 -20.54 -25.27 35.74
CA TRP A 81 -19.76 -24.41 36.63
C TRP A 81 -18.46 -25.10 37.07
N ALA A 82 -18.51 -26.38 37.44
CA ALA A 82 -17.31 -27.14 37.80
C ALA A 82 -16.26 -27.16 36.68
N ALA A 83 -16.69 -27.18 35.42
CA ALA A 83 -15.80 -27.09 34.26
C ALA A 83 -15.17 -25.69 34.09
N ILE A 84 -15.89 -24.61 34.39
CA ILE A 84 -15.38 -23.23 34.25
C ILE A 84 -14.42 -22.87 35.40
N VAL A 85 -14.70 -23.33 36.63
CA VAL A 85 -13.88 -23.02 37.82
C VAL A 85 -13.54 -24.29 38.64
N PRO A 86 -12.58 -25.10 38.19
CA PRO A 86 -12.28 -26.39 38.82
C PRO A 86 -11.77 -26.29 40.27
N GLY A 87 -11.04 -25.22 40.61
CA GLY A 87 -10.41 -25.03 41.92
C GLY A 87 -11.39 -24.76 43.08
N LEU A 88 -12.58 -24.24 42.80
CA LEU A 88 -13.65 -24.06 43.80
C LEU A 88 -14.52 -25.31 43.92
N ALA A 89 -14.62 -26.10 42.84
CA ALA A 89 -15.36 -27.36 42.84
C ALA A 89 -14.73 -28.42 43.75
N GLN A 90 -13.39 -28.50 43.78
CA GLN A 90 -12.66 -29.43 44.63
C GLN A 90 -12.81 -29.16 46.14
N LYS A 91 -13.16 -27.93 46.55
CA LYS A 91 -13.33 -27.56 47.96
C LYS A 91 -14.72 -27.91 48.54
N GLY A 92 -15.61 -28.52 47.76
CA GLY A 92 -16.93 -28.94 48.24
C GLY A 92 -17.90 -27.79 48.58
N ILE A 93 -17.55 -26.54 48.21
CA ILE A 93 -18.35 -25.33 48.49
C ILE A 93 -19.57 -25.23 47.55
N LEU A 94 -19.63 -26.04 46.49
CA LEU A 94 -20.64 -25.96 45.44
C LEU A 94 -21.95 -26.70 45.79
N GLN A 95 -22.65 -26.24 46.83
CA GLN A 95 -24.05 -26.63 47.05
C GLN A 95 -24.98 -25.54 46.52
N ILE A 96 -25.42 -25.71 45.27
CA ILE A 96 -26.46 -24.85 44.68
C ILE A 96 -27.80 -25.45 45.07
N GLN A 97 -28.45 -24.88 46.07
CA GLN A 97 -29.88 -25.10 46.31
C GLN A 97 -30.63 -23.88 45.82
N ILE A 98 -31.40 -24.04 44.75
CA ILE A 98 -32.25 -22.99 44.20
C ILE A 98 -33.65 -23.21 44.78
N SER A 99 -34.08 -22.32 45.68
CA SER A 99 -35.48 -22.28 46.10
C SER A 99 -36.21 -21.12 45.41
N ALA A 100 -37.50 -21.27 45.13
CA ALA A 100 -38.30 -20.15 44.63
C ALA A 100 -38.51 -19.07 45.73
N TRP A 101 -38.41 -19.47 47.00
CA TRP A 101 -38.57 -18.61 48.16
C TRP A 101 -37.38 -18.78 49.10
N HIS A 102 -36.62 -17.71 49.31
CA HIS A 102 -35.44 -17.68 50.17
C HIS A 102 -35.70 -16.91 51.49
N GLY A 103 -36.95 -16.53 51.77
CA GLY A 103 -37.32 -15.70 52.92
C GLY A 103 -37.17 -14.19 52.68
N LEU A 104 -37.27 -13.39 53.74
CA LEU A 104 -37.08 -11.93 53.69
C LEU A 104 -35.59 -11.60 53.60
N SER A 105 -35.02 -11.72 52.42
CA SER A 105 -33.61 -11.42 52.16
C SER A 105 -33.42 -10.01 51.57
N PRO A 106 -32.22 -9.40 51.71
CA PRO A 106 -31.92 -8.10 51.09
C PRO A 106 -32.17 -8.07 49.57
N GLU A 107 -31.93 -9.19 48.88
CA GLU A 107 -32.12 -9.32 47.43
C GLU A 107 -33.61 -9.25 47.04
N LEU A 108 -34.50 -9.77 47.88
CA LEU A 108 -35.95 -9.63 47.70
C LEU A 108 -36.35 -8.15 47.77
N PHE A 109 -35.85 -7.41 48.77
CA PHE A 109 -36.11 -5.97 48.90
C PHE A 109 -35.56 -5.19 47.71
N MET A 110 -34.38 -5.54 47.20
CA MET A 110 -33.83 -4.96 45.98
C MET A 110 -34.75 -5.19 44.78
N THR A 111 -35.29 -6.40 44.63
CA THR A 111 -36.22 -6.75 43.53
C THR A 111 -37.55 -6.00 43.63
N VAL A 112 -38.11 -5.90 44.85
CA VAL A 112 -39.30 -5.07 45.11
C VAL A 112 -39.01 -3.60 44.75
N GLY A 113 -37.82 -3.11 45.09
CA GLY A 113 -37.34 -1.79 44.68
C GLY A 113 -37.30 -1.60 43.17
N VAL A 114 -36.78 -2.59 42.42
CA VAL A 114 -36.77 -2.58 40.94
C VAL A 114 -38.18 -2.43 40.39
N VAL A 115 -39.14 -3.20 40.91
CA VAL A 115 -40.53 -3.18 40.43
C VAL A 115 -41.20 -1.84 40.74
N ILE A 116 -41.06 -1.33 41.97
CA ILE A 116 -41.68 -0.05 42.38
C ILE A 116 -41.09 1.11 41.59
N ILE A 117 -39.76 1.23 41.56
CA ILE A 117 -39.06 2.33 40.86
C ILE A 117 -39.27 2.21 39.36
N GLY A 118 -39.16 1.01 38.80
CA GLY A 118 -39.39 0.74 37.38
C GLY A 118 -40.81 1.06 36.94
N ALA A 119 -41.84 0.67 37.72
CA ALA A 119 -43.24 1.02 37.43
C ALA A 119 -43.50 2.53 37.53
N PHE A 120 -42.91 3.19 38.54
CA PHE A 120 -42.99 4.65 38.68
C PHE A 120 -42.35 5.39 37.49
N LEU A 121 -41.14 4.97 37.08
CA LEU A 121 -40.45 5.52 35.92
C LEU A 121 -41.22 5.23 34.62
N TYR A 122 -41.77 4.04 34.45
CA TYR A 122 -42.59 3.70 33.29
C TYR A 122 -43.84 4.60 33.17
N LYS A 123 -44.56 4.82 34.28
CA LYS A 123 -45.74 5.72 34.29
C LYS A 123 -45.37 7.15 33.88
N ASN A 124 -44.17 7.60 34.23
CA ASN A 124 -43.67 8.94 33.91
C ASN A 124 -42.82 8.99 32.63
N LEU A 125 -42.80 7.93 31.81
CA LEU A 125 -41.95 7.79 30.62
C LEU A 125 -42.02 9.00 29.68
N SER A 126 -43.23 9.55 29.48
CA SER A 126 -43.43 10.71 28.59
C SER A 126 -42.66 11.96 29.03
N LYS A 127 -42.40 12.12 30.34
CA LYS A 127 -41.75 13.29 30.93
C LYS A 127 -40.23 13.20 30.87
N TRP A 128 -39.64 12.03 31.13
CA TRP A 128 -38.19 11.88 31.24
C TRP A 128 -37.50 11.34 29.97
N GLN A 129 -38.24 10.79 29.00
CA GLN A 129 -37.67 10.34 27.72
C GLN A 129 -36.93 11.44 26.94
N VAL A 130 -37.16 12.72 27.27
CA VAL A 130 -36.43 13.88 26.70
C VAL A 130 -34.94 13.79 26.98
N ILE A 131 -34.52 13.17 28.09
CA ILE A 131 -33.12 12.98 28.47
C ILE A 131 -32.37 12.18 27.39
N TYR A 132 -33.02 11.22 26.72
CA TYR A 132 -32.40 10.48 25.62
C TYR A 132 -32.03 11.35 24.41
N HIS A 133 -32.71 12.50 24.22
CA HIS A 133 -32.37 13.44 23.16
C HIS A 133 -31.12 14.27 23.49
N TRP A 134 -30.72 14.32 24.76
CA TRP A 134 -29.51 15.03 25.19
C TRP A 134 -28.24 14.22 24.89
N TYR A 135 -28.37 12.91 24.65
CA TYR A 135 -27.24 12.09 24.23
C TYR A 135 -26.80 12.49 22.82
N PRO A 136 -25.57 13.02 22.63
CA PRO A 136 -25.14 13.50 21.33
C PRO A 136 -25.09 12.34 20.35
N LYS A 137 -25.81 12.46 19.22
CA LYS A 137 -25.80 11.41 18.18
C LYS A 137 -24.37 11.13 17.69
N SER A 138 -23.46 12.10 17.75
CA SER A 138 -22.05 11.95 17.38
C SER A 138 -21.27 10.96 18.26
N LEU A 139 -21.67 10.77 19.52
CA LEU A 139 -21.01 9.84 20.46
C LEU A 139 -21.50 8.39 20.33
N THR A 140 -22.47 8.14 19.44
CA THR A 140 -22.87 6.76 19.14
C THR A 140 -21.71 6.01 18.46
N LEU A 141 -21.48 4.76 18.88
CA LEU A 141 -20.42 3.91 18.31
C LEU A 141 -20.50 3.81 16.79
N ASN A 142 -21.71 3.80 16.23
CA ASN A 142 -21.94 3.80 14.78
C ASN A 142 -21.35 5.06 14.13
N ASN A 143 -21.62 6.25 14.67
CA ASN A 143 -21.09 7.48 14.09
C ASN A 143 -19.58 7.63 14.27
N ILE A 144 -19.03 7.12 15.37
CA ILE A 144 -17.58 7.03 15.57
C ILE A 144 -16.96 6.12 14.51
N TYR A 145 -17.56 4.95 14.28
CA TYR A 145 -17.11 4.00 13.26
C TYR A 145 -17.19 4.58 11.83
N TYR A 146 -18.30 5.23 11.47
CA TYR A 146 -18.42 5.91 10.18
C TYR A 146 -17.41 7.06 10.02
N GLY A 147 -17.18 7.83 11.09
CA GLY A 147 -16.17 8.89 11.11
C GLY A 147 -14.76 8.32 10.86
N PHE A 148 -14.44 7.19 11.50
CA PHE A 148 -13.17 6.50 11.30
C PHE A 148 -12.99 6.01 9.86
N LEU A 149 -14.01 5.36 9.27
CA LEU A 149 -13.97 4.91 7.88
C LEU A 149 -13.75 6.07 6.90
N LYS A 150 -14.49 7.17 7.06
CA LYS A 150 -14.33 8.36 6.23
C LYS A 150 -12.95 9.01 6.41
N GLY A 151 -12.44 8.99 7.64
CA GLY A 151 -11.08 9.41 7.96
C GLY A 151 -10.04 8.60 7.18
N MET A 152 -10.16 7.27 7.22
CA MET A 152 -9.27 6.36 6.50
C MET A 152 -9.31 6.58 4.98
N GLU A 153 -10.51 6.73 4.40
CA GLU A 153 -10.67 6.97 2.96
C GLU A 153 -10.01 8.29 2.55
N SER A 154 -10.30 9.37 3.29
CA SER A 154 -9.73 10.69 2.99
C SER A 154 -8.21 10.71 3.15
N PHE A 155 -7.69 10.01 4.16
CA PHE A 155 -6.26 9.84 4.38
C PHE A 155 -5.61 9.05 3.25
N SER A 156 -6.19 7.92 2.87
CA SER A 156 -5.71 7.09 1.73
C SER A 156 -5.68 7.89 0.43
N GLY A 157 -6.75 8.65 0.16
CA GLY A 157 -6.82 9.54 -0.99
C GLY A 157 -5.78 10.66 -0.95
N ALA A 158 -5.52 11.24 0.23
CA ALA A 158 -4.49 12.25 0.41
C ALA A 158 -3.07 11.71 0.19
N VAL A 159 -2.78 10.50 0.70
CA VAL A 159 -1.51 9.81 0.50
C VAL A 159 -1.31 9.50 -0.99
N THR A 160 -2.33 8.92 -1.64
CA THR A 160 -2.27 8.56 -3.06
C THR A 160 -2.02 9.77 -3.95
N ARG A 161 -2.77 10.86 -3.75
CA ARG A 161 -2.56 12.11 -4.51
C ARG A 161 -1.21 12.76 -4.26
N ARG A 162 -0.54 12.48 -3.15
CA ARG A 162 0.77 13.07 -2.82
C ARG A 162 1.90 12.50 -3.69
N TYR A 163 1.90 11.19 -3.97
CA TYR A 163 2.96 10.56 -4.76
C TYR A 163 2.53 10.25 -6.20
N MET A 164 1.25 9.99 -6.47
CA MET A 164 0.73 9.82 -7.83
C MET A 164 0.41 11.16 -8.49
N THR A 165 1.45 11.94 -8.83
CA THR A 165 1.27 13.27 -9.43
C THR A 165 0.94 13.24 -10.92
N GLY A 166 1.07 12.08 -11.59
CA GLY A 166 0.90 11.94 -13.04
C GLY A 166 2.07 12.52 -13.86
N SER A 167 3.12 13.02 -13.20
CA SER A 167 4.28 13.64 -13.82
C SER A 167 5.45 12.66 -13.87
N VAL A 168 5.92 12.32 -15.08
CA VAL A 168 7.11 11.47 -15.29
C VAL A 168 8.33 12.03 -14.54
N ARG A 169 8.44 13.36 -14.44
CA ARG A 169 9.54 14.02 -13.72
C ARG A 169 9.58 13.65 -12.25
N ASP A 170 8.44 13.60 -11.58
CA ASP A 170 8.37 13.34 -10.13
C ASP A 170 8.70 11.86 -9.86
N TYR A 171 8.20 10.97 -10.72
CA TYR A 171 8.53 9.55 -10.68
C TYR A 171 10.02 9.28 -10.90
N LEU A 172 10.67 9.95 -11.86
CA LEU A 172 12.12 9.86 -12.04
C LEU A 172 12.90 10.36 -10.81
N VAL A 173 12.43 11.44 -10.18
CA VAL A 173 13.02 11.93 -8.92
C VAL A 173 12.91 10.88 -7.82
N TYR A 174 11.77 10.22 -7.66
CA TYR A 174 11.61 9.14 -6.67
C TYR A 174 12.54 7.96 -6.95
N ILE A 175 12.66 7.54 -8.22
CA ILE A 175 13.56 6.46 -8.63
C ILE A 175 15.02 6.82 -8.32
N PHE A 176 15.47 8.02 -8.69
CA PHE A 176 16.85 8.43 -8.43
C PHE A 176 17.15 8.58 -6.94
N ILE A 177 16.23 9.17 -6.16
CA ILE A 177 16.38 9.24 -4.70
C ILE A 177 16.46 7.82 -4.11
N PHE A 178 15.60 6.92 -4.56
CA PHE A 178 15.59 5.53 -4.09
C PHE A 178 16.90 4.80 -4.42
N ILE A 179 17.42 4.94 -5.63
CA ILE A 179 18.73 4.36 -6.02
C ILE A 179 19.86 4.95 -5.17
N VAL A 180 19.91 6.28 -5.02
CA VAL A 180 20.94 6.94 -4.20
C VAL A 180 20.87 6.47 -2.74
N MET A 181 19.67 6.36 -2.16
CA MET A 181 19.51 5.90 -0.78
C MET A 181 19.88 4.43 -0.61
N ILE A 182 19.42 3.54 -1.49
CA ILE A 182 19.68 2.10 -1.36
C ILE A 182 21.13 1.78 -1.70
N VAL A 183 21.59 2.17 -2.87
CA VAL A 183 22.95 1.84 -3.34
C VAL A 183 23.98 2.62 -2.53
N GLY A 184 23.76 3.91 -2.28
CA GLY A 184 24.62 4.71 -1.42
C GLY A 184 24.61 4.21 0.03
N GLY A 185 23.43 3.88 0.58
CA GLY A 185 23.31 3.28 1.91
C GLY A 185 24.02 1.93 2.02
N ALA A 186 23.90 1.06 1.00
CA ALA A 186 24.59 -0.22 0.95
C ALA A 186 26.12 -0.06 0.89
N LEU A 187 26.61 0.91 0.11
CA LEU A 187 28.06 1.22 0.06
C LEU A 187 28.58 1.69 1.43
N LEU A 188 27.82 2.53 2.14
CA LEU A 188 28.21 3.06 3.44
C LEU A 188 28.16 2.00 4.55
N LEU A 189 27.11 1.17 4.57
CA LEU A 189 26.90 0.16 5.61
C LEU A 189 27.69 -1.13 5.36
N GLY A 190 27.90 -1.51 4.11
CA GLY A 190 28.44 -2.82 3.73
C GLY A 190 29.96 -2.98 3.86
N GLN A 191 30.70 -1.96 4.33
CA GLN A 191 32.17 -1.90 4.28
C GLN A 191 32.77 -2.28 2.90
N GLY A 192 31.97 -2.19 1.84
CA GLY A 192 32.29 -2.70 0.50
C GLY A 192 33.10 -1.75 -0.36
N PHE A 193 33.35 -0.52 0.13
CA PHE A 193 34.18 0.43 -0.58
C PHE A 193 35.66 0.10 -0.38
N LYS A 194 36.23 -0.67 -1.30
CA LYS A 194 37.66 -0.90 -1.43
C LYS A 194 38.21 -0.04 -2.56
N PHE A 195 39.00 0.97 -2.21
CA PHE A 195 39.70 1.82 -3.17
C PHE A 195 41.16 1.37 -3.23
N ALA A 196 41.58 0.78 -4.35
CA ALA A 196 42.93 0.25 -4.55
C ALA A 196 43.62 0.95 -5.74
N PRO A 197 44.11 2.19 -5.56
CA PRO A 197 44.63 3.02 -6.66
C PRO A 197 45.98 2.54 -7.24
N PHE A 198 46.58 1.50 -6.67
CA PHE A 198 47.94 1.07 -6.99
C PHE A 198 48.02 -0.05 -8.06
N GLN A 199 46.89 -0.44 -8.65
CA GLN A 199 46.83 -1.48 -9.70
C GLN A 199 46.39 -0.94 -11.07
N ASP A 200 46.21 0.38 -11.19
CA ASP A 200 45.65 0.99 -12.39
C ASP A 200 46.69 1.17 -13.50
N ALA A 201 46.22 1.10 -14.75
CA ALA A 201 47.04 1.32 -15.94
C ALA A 201 47.53 2.77 -16.04
N PRO A 202 48.71 3.01 -16.63
CA PRO A 202 49.20 4.37 -16.83
C PRO A 202 48.28 5.14 -17.78
N VAL A 203 47.90 6.36 -17.38
CA VAL A 203 47.00 7.22 -18.16
C VAL A 203 47.77 8.01 -19.20
N SER A 204 47.31 7.95 -20.45
CA SER A 204 47.90 8.69 -21.57
C SER A 204 47.35 10.12 -21.67
N ILE A 205 48.17 11.04 -22.22
CA ILE A 205 47.73 12.43 -22.42
C ILE A 205 46.53 12.55 -23.37
N TYR A 206 46.41 11.63 -24.33
CA TYR A 206 45.28 11.56 -25.25
C TYR A 206 43.98 11.19 -24.52
N GLU A 207 44.05 10.31 -23.52
CA GLU A 207 42.90 9.90 -22.70
C GLU A 207 42.39 11.07 -21.86
N ILE A 208 43.31 11.82 -21.24
CA ILE A 208 42.97 13.00 -20.44
C ILE A 208 42.35 14.09 -21.32
N ALA A 209 42.95 14.37 -22.48
CA ALA A 209 42.43 15.38 -23.41
C ALA A 209 41.02 15.03 -23.89
N LEU A 210 40.78 13.77 -24.23
CA LEU A 210 39.48 13.29 -24.69
C LEU A 210 38.44 13.31 -23.56
N LEU A 211 38.80 12.88 -22.36
CA LEU A 211 37.92 12.94 -21.18
C LEU A 211 37.54 14.39 -20.86
N LEU A 212 38.50 15.32 -20.89
CA LEU A 212 38.24 16.75 -20.66
C LEU A 212 37.29 17.30 -21.73
N ALA A 213 37.51 16.97 -23.00
CA ALA A 213 36.60 17.35 -24.09
C ALA A 213 35.17 16.81 -23.86
N MET A 214 35.03 15.55 -23.44
CA MET A 214 33.72 14.96 -23.09
C MET A 214 33.04 15.70 -21.93
N VAL A 215 33.78 16.05 -20.88
CA VAL A 215 33.25 16.83 -19.74
C VAL A 215 32.78 18.21 -20.20
N VAL A 216 33.56 18.90 -21.03
CA VAL A 216 33.18 20.21 -21.59
C VAL A 216 31.90 20.10 -22.43
N LEU A 217 31.78 19.07 -23.27
CA LEU A 217 30.58 18.83 -24.07
C LEU A 217 29.37 18.52 -23.18
N ALA A 218 29.51 17.68 -22.17
CA ALA A 218 28.44 17.37 -21.21
C ALA A 218 27.96 18.62 -20.46
N VAL A 219 28.89 19.47 -20.02
CA VAL A 219 28.57 20.75 -19.37
C VAL A 219 27.88 21.70 -20.35
N THR A 220 28.33 21.73 -21.60
CA THR A 220 27.72 22.56 -22.66
C THR A 220 26.25 22.20 -22.88
N VAL A 221 25.89 20.90 -22.82
CA VAL A 221 24.49 20.46 -22.92
C VAL A 221 23.61 21.06 -21.82
N LEU A 222 24.13 21.21 -20.59
CA LEU A 222 23.38 21.78 -19.46
C LEU A 222 23.06 23.28 -19.62
N PHE A 223 23.96 24.02 -20.28
CA PHE A 223 23.83 25.47 -20.48
C PHE A 223 23.29 25.85 -21.86
N ALA A 224 23.05 24.85 -22.72
CA ALA A 224 22.53 25.04 -24.07
C ALA A 224 21.16 25.75 -24.05
N ARG A 225 21.07 26.87 -24.77
CA ARG A 225 19.83 27.67 -24.89
C ARG A 225 18.94 27.22 -26.06
N SER A 226 19.48 26.42 -26.97
CA SER A 226 18.78 25.91 -28.16
C SER A 226 18.83 24.38 -28.22
N ARG A 227 17.80 23.77 -28.79
CA ARG A 227 17.77 22.31 -29.06
C ARG A 227 18.89 21.89 -29.97
N LEU A 228 19.12 22.67 -31.02
CA LEU A 228 20.18 22.41 -31.99
C LEU A 228 21.53 22.31 -31.27
N THR A 229 21.82 23.25 -30.37
CA THR A 229 23.07 23.23 -29.59
C THR A 229 23.14 22.02 -28.66
N SER A 230 22.05 21.62 -28.00
CA SER A 230 22.02 20.41 -27.17
C SER A 230 22.24 19.14 -27.98
N ILE A 231 21.56 19.01 -29.13
CA ILE A 231 21.65 17.83 -30.00
C ILE A 231 23.06 17.71 -30.59
N LEU A 232 23.63 18.81 -31.09
CA LEU A 232 24.99 18.82 -31.62
C LEU A 232 26.03 18.52 -30.53
N ALA A 233 25.84 19.02 -29.31
CA ALA A 233 26.74 18.73 -28.20
C ALA A 233 26.64 17.26 -27.73
N VAL A 234 25.44 16.68 -27.70
CA VAL A 234 25.24 15.24 -27.43
C VAL A 234 25.86 14.40 -28.54
N GLY A 235 25.62 14.74 -29.81
CA GLY A 235 26.23 14.07 -30.95
C GLY A 235 27.76 14.11 -30.90
N ALA A 236 28.34 15.29 -30.66
CA ALA A 236 29.78 15.46 -30.46
C ALA A 236 30.31 14.61 -29.30
N LEU A 237 29.56 14.49 -28.20
CA LEU A 237 29.94 13.63 -27.07
C LEU A 237 29.96 12.16 -27.50
N GLY A 238 29.00 11.69 -28.30
CA GLY A 238 28.99 10.35 -28.86
C GLY A 238 30.17 10.07 -29.81
N TYR A 239 30.56 11.04 -30.64
CA TYR A 239 31.78 10.93 -31.45
C TYR A 239 33.04 10.83 -30.58
N MET A 240 33.10 11.55 -29.46
CA MET A 240 34.22 11.41 -28.50
C MET A 240 34.25 10.01 -27.87
N VAL A 241 33.09 9.41 -27.59
CA VAL A 241 33.02 8.00 -27.14
C VAL A 241 33.55 7.05 -28.22
N ALA A 242 33.23 7.28 -29.49
CA ALA A 242 33.79 6.47 -30.57
C ALA A 242 35.32 6.58 -30.66
N PHE A 243 35.88 7.79 -30.50
CA PHE A 243 37.33 7.98 -30.42
C PHE A 243 37.95 7.30 -29.19
N LEU A 244 37.24 7.26 -28.06
CA LEU A 244 37.66 6.50 -26.87
C LEU A 244 37.76 5.00 -27.19
N PHE A 245 36.80 4.44 -27.94
CA PHE A 245 36.87 3.03 -28.38
C PHE A 245 38.05 2.76 -29.31
N VAL A 246 38.35 3.67 -30.24
CA VAL A 246 39.55 3.56 -31.10
C VAL A 246 40.82 3.56 -30.25
N LEU A 247 40.89 4.47 -29.27
CA LEU A 247 42.04 4.58 -28.37
C LEU A 247 42.24 3.30 -27.53
N PHE A 248 41.14 2.68 -27.08
CA PHE A 248 41.15 1.40 -26.37
C PHE A 248 41.11 0.17 -27.28
N ARG A 249 41.44 0.34 -28.58
CA ARG A 249 41.60 -0.76 -29.55
C ARG A 249 40.34 -1.61 -29.73
N ALA A 250 39.16 -0.99 -29.68
CA ALA A 250 37.86 -1.59 -29.94
C ALA A 250 37.27 -1.08 -31.26
N PRO A 251 37.79 -1.52 -32.42
CA PRO A 251 37.41 -0.96 -33.73
C PRO A 251 35.95 -1.24 -34.10
N ASP A 252 35.43 -2.43 -33.79
CA ASP A 252 34.04 -2.79 -34.11
C ASP A 252 33.05 -1.91 -33.32
N LEU A 253 33.30 -1.69 -32.03
CA LEU A 253 32.50 -0.79 -31.19
C LEU A 253 32.56 0.65 -31.70
N ALA A 254 33.73 1.11 -32.15
CA ALA A 254 33.89 2.45 -32.71
C ALA A 254 33.06 2.62 -33.99
N LEU A 255 33.12 1.67 -34.92
CA LEU A 255 32.34 1.71 -36.17
C LEU A 255 30.84 1.73 -35.88
N THR A 256 30.36 0.86 -35.00
CA THR A 256 28.94 0.85 -34.62
C THR A 256 28.52 2.13 -33.93
N GLN A 257 29.34 2.67 -33.02
CA GLN A 257 29.04 3.91 -32.31
C GLN A 257 28.92 5.08 -33.28
N LEU A 258 29.83 5.20 -34.26
CA LEU A 258 29.77 6.27 -35.27
C LEU A 258 28.48 6.22 -36.10
N VAL A 259 28.09 5.03 -36.56
CA VAL A 259 26.87 4.84 -37.36
C VAL A 259 25.63 5.15 -36.53
N VAL A 260 25.53 4.57 -35.33
CA VAL A 260 24.38 4.77 -34.43
C VAL A 260 24.27 6.25 -34.05
N GLU A 261 25.36 6.91 -33.68
CA GLU A 261 25.37 8.32 -33.31
C GLU A 261 24.93 9.23 -34.47
N THR A 262 25.35 8.91 -35.70
CA THR A 262 24.93 9.64 -36.90
C THR A 262 23.42 9.50 -37.10
N VAL A 263 22.90 8.27 -37.03
CA VAL A 263 21.47 7.98 -37.23
C VAL A 263 20.62 8.63 -36.13
N THR A 264 21.00 8.49 -34.85
CA THR A 264 20.25 9.08 -33.73
C THR A 264 20.27 10.60 -33.78
N THR A 265 21.41 11.22 -34.13
CA THR A 265 21.51 12.68 -34.30
C THR A 265 20.56 13.16 -35.40
N VAL A 266 20.52 12.48 -36.55
CA VAL A 266 19.59 12.81 -37.64
C VAL A 266 18.14 12.64 -37.21
N LEU A 267 17.79 11.55 -36.53
CA LEU A 267 16.44 11.31 -36.01
C LEU A 267 16.02 12.38 -34.98
N PHE A 268 16.92 12.77 -34.08
CA PHE A 268 16.65 13.87 -33.14
C PHE A 268 16.42 15.19 -33.88
N LEU A 269 17.28 15.54 -34.84
CA LEU A 269 17.10 16.76 -35.63
C LEU A 269 15.74 16.77 -36.35
N LEU A 270 15.36 15.65 -36.97
CA LEU A 270 14.07 15.49 -37.65
C LEU A 270 12.88 15.63 -36.68
N CYS A 271 12.93 14.99 -35.52
CA CYS A 271 11.88 15.09 -34.51
C CYS A 271 11.76 16.51 -33.95
N PHE A 272 12.88 17.13 -33.60
CA PHE A 272 12.89 18.45 -32.96
C PHE A 272 12.56 19.59 -33.92
N TYR A 273 12.76 19.41 -35.23
CA TYR A 273 12.30 20.35 -36.25
C TYR A 273 10.78 20.60 -36.17
N HIS A 274 10.02 19.57 -35.80
CA HIS A 274 8.55 19.61 -35.71
C HIS A 274 8.03 20.05 -34.34
N LEU A 275 8.90 20.32 -33.36
CA LEU A 275 8.50 20.67 -31.99
C LEU A 275 8.63 22.19 -31.74
N PRO A 276 7.72 22.83 -30.97
CA PRO A 276 7.80 24.25 -30.62
C PRO A 276 9.03 24.53 -29.76
N LYS A 277 9.71 25.69 -29.91
CA LYS A 277 10.98 26.03 -29.19
C LYS A 277 10.94 25.70 -27.69
N ILE A 278 12.12 25.37 -27.11
CA ILE A 278 12.23 25.06 -25.66
C ILE A 278 11.62 26.22 -24.85
N LYS A 279 10.62 25.91 -24.03
CA LYS A 279 10.09 26.84 -23.03
C LYS A 279 11.13 26.98 -21.91
N LYS A 280 11.37 28.22 -21.49
CA LYS A 280 12.25 28.52 -20.36
C LYS A 280 11.67 27.84 -19.11
N ASP A 281 12.50 27.08 -18.38
CA ASP A 281 12.06 26.45 -17.14
C ASP A 281 11.91 27.54 -16.05
N ASN A 282 10.67 27.89 -15.77
CA ASN A 282 10.27 28.86 -14.75
C ASN A 282 10.23 28.26 -13.33
N SER A 283 10.77 27.06 -13.11
CA SER A 283 10.83 26.47 -11.78
C SER A 283 11.68 27.31 -10.82
N SER A 284 11.24 27.43 -9.57
CA SER A 284 11.98 28.08 -8.49
C SER A 284 13.40 27.55 -8.35
N TRP A 285 14.34 28.41 -7.92
CA TRP A 285 15.72 28.03 -7.63
C TRP A 285 15.82 26.81 -6.71
N ARG A 286 14.95 26.70 -5.70
CA ARG A 286 14.93 25.55 -4.78
C ARG A 286 14.71 24.23 -5.51
N VAL A 287 13.76 24.20 -6.45
CA VAL A 287 13.46 23.00 -7.24
C VAL A 287 14.65 22.63 -8.13
N LYS A 288 15.33 23.61 -8.72
CA LYS A 288 16.53 23.39 -9.53
C LYS A 288 17.68 22.86 -8.67
N ALA A 289 17.89 23.44 -7.49
CA ALA A 289 18.89 23.00 -6.54
C ALA A 289 18.66 21.55 -6.10
N THR A 290 17.42 21.18 -5.72
CA THR A 290 17.09 19.80 -5.35
C THR A 290 17.37 18.81 -6.47
N LYS A 291 16.97 19.11 -7.71
CA LYS A 291 17.29 18.27 -8.88
C LYS A 291 18.80 18.15 -9.10
N GLY A 292 19.53 19.25 -8.94
CA GLY A 292 21.00 19.27 -9.02
C GLY A 292 21.65 18.38 -7.97
N THR A 293 21.20 18.46 -6.70
CA THR A 293 21.69 17.60 -5.63
C THR A 293 21.42 16.12 -5.91
N ILE A 294 20.23 15.78 -6.42
CA ILE A 294 19.89 14.38 -6.77
C ILE A 294 20.76 13.89 -7.92
N ALA A 295 20.94 14.70 -8.97
CA ALA A 295 21.78 14.33 -10.12
C ALA A 295 23.25 14.14 -9.72
N LEU A 296 23.79 15.04 -8.89
CA LEU A 296 25.14 14.91 -8.33
C LEU A 296 25.25 13.68 -7.43
N GLY A 297 24.25 13.44 -6.58
CA GLY A 297 24.19 12.25 -5.72
C GLY A 297 24.21 10.96 -6.53
N MET A 298 23.41 10.88 -7.60
CA MET A 298 23.37 9.74 -8.51
C MET A 298 24.73 9.54 -9.20
N GLY A 299 25.31 10.61 -9.76
CA GLY A 299 26.63 10.54 -10.40
C GLY A 299 27.73 10.09 -9.45
N LEU A 300 27.75 10.64 -8.22
CA LEU A 300 28.70 10.27 -7.18
C LEU A 300 28.55 8.81 -6.77
N VAL A 301 27.33 8.36 -6.46
CA VAL A 301 27.06 6.97 -6.07
C VAL A 301 27.50 6.00 -7.16
N MET A 302 27.13 6.25 -8.43
CA MET A 302 27.53 5.38 -9.55
C MET A 302 29.05 5.39 -9.78
N THR A 303 29.72 6.54 -9.58
CA THR A 303 31.18 6.61 -9.65
C THR A 303 31.82 5.78 -8.55
N LEU A 304 31.33 5.88 -7.31
CA LEU A 304 31.82 5.08 -6.19
C LEU A 304 31.57 3.58 -6.39
N VAL A 305 30.42 3.19 -6.96
CA VAL A 305 30.15 1.81 -7.37
C VAL A 305 31.18 1.34 -8.40
N ALA A 306 31.41 2.12 -9.47
CA ALA A 306 32.35 1.75 -10.52
C ALA A 306 33.78 1.58 -9.97
N LEU A 307 34.22 2.48 -9.09
CA LEU A 307 35.52 2.39 -8.42
C LEU A 307 35.61 1.18 -7.48
N SER A 308 34.57 0.92 -6.70
CA SER A 308 34.50 -0.23 -5.79
C SER A 308 34.55 -1.58 -6.53
N VAL A 309 33.82 -1.70 -7.65
CA VAL A 309 33.81 -2.89 -8.50
C VAL A 309 35.17 -3.10 -9.15
N ASN A 310 35.80 -2.03 -9.65
CA ASN A 310 37.13 -2.10 -10.25
C ASN A 310 38.18 -2.63 -9.24
N GLY A 311 38.14 -2.13 -7.99
CA GLY A 311 39.04 -2.56 -6.92
C GLY A 311 38.72 -3.93 -6.30
N SER A 312 37.61 -4.57 -6.68
CA SER A 312 37.11 -5.81 -6.06
C SER A 312 36.90 -6.93 -7.07
N ARG A 313 37.98 -7.40 -7.71
CA ARG A 313 37.95 -8.58 -8.60
C ARG A 313 37.98 -9.87 -7.77
N PHE A 314 36.81 -10.47 -7.53
CA PHE A 314 36.70 -11.71 -6.76
C PHE A 314 37.03 -12.98 -7.56
N PHE A 315 36.93 -12.93 -8.89
CA PHE A 315 37.13 -14.06 -9.78
C PHE A 315 38.03 -13.69 -10.96
N PRO A 316 38.80 -14.65 -11.51
CA PRO A 316 39.57 -14.43 -12.74
C PRO A 316 38.64 -14.12 -13.92
N SER A 317 39.16 -13.42 -14.94
CA SER A 317 38.35 -13.10 -16.12
C SER A 317 38.04 -14.37 -16.92
N ILE A 318 36.88 -14.38 -17.58
CA ILE A 318 36.49 -15.45 -18.51
C ILE A 318 37.17 -15.30 -19.89
N SER A 319 38.06 -14.33 -20.06
CA SER A 319 38.72 -14.03 -21.34
C SER A 319 39.40 -15.27 -21.94
N TRP A 320 39.96 -16.15 -21.09
CA TRP A 320 40.63 -17.38 -21.48
C TRP A 320 39.76 -18.30 -22.36
N PHE A 321 38.43 -18.29 -22.17
CA PHE A 321 37.51 -19.14 -22.93
C PHE A 321 37.44 -18.74 -24.41
N TYR A 322 37.72 -17.47 -24.72
CA TYR A 322 37.62 -16.91 -26.07
C TYR A 322 38.98 -16.77 -26.77
N GLU A 323 40.09 -17.06 -26.10
CA GLU A 323 41.44 -16.90 -26.68
C GLU A 323 41.66 -17.80 -27.92
N ASN A 324 41.03 -18.98 -27.95
CA ASN A 324 41.10 -19.92 -29.08
C ASN A 324 39.89 -19.81 -30.02
N ALA A 325 39.35 -18.60 -30.20
CA ALA A 325 38.18 -18.36 -31.08
C ALA A 325 38.40 -18.85 -32.52
N TYR A 326 39.63 -18.85 -33.02
CA TYR A 326 39.94 -19.38 -34.35
C TYR A 326 39.73 -20.90 -34.42
N ASP A 327 40.22 -21.66 -33.43
CA ASP A 327 40.12 -23.12 -33.43
C ASP A 327 38.70 -23.59 -33.09
N LEU A 328 37.98 -22.83 -32.26
CA LEU A 328 36.63 -23.17 -31.79
C LEU A 328 35.52 -22.74 -32.76
N ALA A 329 35.66 -21.58 -33.41
CA ALA A 329 34.62 -20.94 -34.22
C ALA A 329 35.08 -20.59 -35.65
N GLY A 330 36.34 -20.87 -36.02
CA GLY A 330 36.89 -20.53 -37.34
C GLY A 330 37.07 -19.02 -37.58
N ALA A 331 36.93 -18.20 -36.55
CA ALA A 331 36.82 -16.75 -36.68
C ALA A 331 38.13 -16.03 -36.34
N GLN A 332 38.59 -15.15 -37.24
CA GLN A 332 39.75 -14.29 -37.01
C GLN A 332 39.42 -13.02 -36.21
N ASN A 333 38.16 -12.57 -36.27
CA ASN A 333 37.67 -11.47 -35.44
C ASN A 333 36.98 -12.04 -34.19
N ILE A 334 37.64 -11.89 -33.04
CA ILE A 334 37.15 -12.39 -31.75
C ILE A 334 35.83 -11.75 -31.32
N VAL A 335 35.60 -10.46 -31.61
CA VAL A 335 34.36 -9.78 -31.23
C VAL A 335 33.18 -10.37 -32.00
N ASN A 336 33.33 -10.50 -33.32
CA ASN A 336 32.31 -11.12 -34.16
C ASN A 336 32.08 -12.61 -33.80
N ALA A 337 33.15 -13.34 -33.47
CA ALA A 337 33.05 -14.72 -32.99
C ALA A 337 32.19 -14.82 -31.72
N ILE A 338 32.39 -13.90 -30.77
CA ILE A 338 31.61 -13.86 -29.53
C ILE A 338 30.13 -13.57 -29.84
N LEU A 339 29.85 -12.57 -30.67
CA LEU A 339 28.48 -12.15 -30.95
C LEU A 339 27.69 -13.21 -31.71
N VAL A 340 28.30 -13.85 -32.72
CA VAL A 340 27.55 -14.71 -33.64
C VAL A 340 27.58 -16.18 -33.22
N ASP A 341 28.69 -16.66 -32.67
CA ASP A 341 28.88 -18.09 -32.38
C ASP A 341 28.72 -18.37 -30.88
N PHE A 342 29.65 -17.88 -30.05
CA PHE A 342 29.64 -18.20 -28.62
C PHE A 342 28.42 -17.66 -27.87
N ARG A 343 27.90 -16.47 -28.27
CA ARG A 343 26.74 -15.80 -27.67
C ARG A 343 25.70 -15.39 -28.70
N GLY A 344 25.57 -16.18 -29.78
CA GLY A 344 24.63 -15.94 -30.89
C GLY A 344 23.18 -15.72 -30.47
N VAL A 345 22.74 -16.32 -29.36
CA VAL A 345 21.38 -16.17 -28.84
C VAL A 345 21.10 -14.73 -28.39
N ASP A 346 22.07 -14.05 -27.76
CA ASP A 346 21.90 -12.67 -27.32
C ASP A 346 21.74 -11.74 -28.53
N THR A 347 22.57 -11.93 -29.57
CA THR A 347 22.46 -11.18 -30.83
C THR A 347 21.16 -11.45 -31.58
N MET A 348 20.66 -12.70 -31.58
CA MET A 348 19.34 -13.01 -32.14
C MET A 348 18.23 -12.23 -31.43
N LEU A 349 18.28 -12.13 -30.10
CA LEU A 349 17.31 -11.38 -29.31
C LEU A 349 17.44 -9.86 -29.51
N GLU A 350 18.65 -9.33 -29.68
CA GLU A 350 18.87 -7.93 -30.04
C GLU A 350 18.25 -7.58 -31.39
N ILE A 351 18.43 -8.44 -32.41
CA ILE A 351 17.79 -8.27 -33.74
C ILE A 351 16.26 -8.29 -33.61
N LEU A 352 15.71 -9.17 -32.77
CA LEU A 352 14.27 -9.21 -32.49
C LEU A 352 13.79 -7.89 -31.86
N VAL A 353 14.52 -7.34 -30.88
CA VAL A 353 14.18 -6.07 -30.23
C VAL A 353 14.21 -4.91 -31.24
N LEU A 354 15.22 -4.84 -32.11
CA LEU A 354 15.29 -3.82 -33.16
C LEU A 354 14.15 -3.96 -34.17
N THR A 355 13.81 -5.20 -34.55
CA THR A 355 12.67 -5.49 -35.44
C THR A 355 11.36 -5.02 -34.81
N MET A 356 11.13 -5.33 -33.53
CA MET A 356 9.95 -4.90 -32.78
C MET A 356 9.88 -3.38 -32.61
N ALA A 357 11.01 -2.72 -32.34
CA ALA A 357 11.07 -1.25 -32.29
C ALA A 357 10.71 -0.63 -33.64
N GLY A 358 11.27 -1.16 -34.75
CA GLY A 358 10.96 -0.72 -36.11
C GLY A 358 9.49 -0.91 -36.47
N LEU A 359 8.92 -2.09 -36.18
CA LEU A 359 7.49 -2.36 -36.36
C LEU A 359 6.61 -1.46 -35.48
N GLY A 360 7.02 -1.19 -34.24
CA GLY A 360 6.34 -0.27 -33.33
C GLY A 360 6.29 1.15 -33.87
N VAL A 361 7.40 1.66 -34.40
CA VAL A 361 7.44 2.97 -35.07
C VAL A 361 6.55 2.97 -36.31
N TYR A 362 6.63 1.94 -37.16
CA TYR A 362 5.77 1.81 -38.35
C TYR A 362 4.27 1.84 -38.00
N ILE A 363 3.89 1.08 -36.97
CA ILE A 363 2.53 1.04 -36.44
C ILE A 363 2.12 2.43 -35.93
N LEU A 364 2.91 3.09 -35.08
CA LEU A 364 2.58 4.42 -34.55
C LEU A 364 2.39 5.47 -35.64
N VAL A 365 3.18 5.39 -36.72
CA VAL A 365 3.07 6.30 -37.86
C VAL A 365 1.81 6.01 -38.69
N LYS A 366 1.48 4.72 -38.92
CA LYS A 366 0.39 4.31 -39.82
C LYS A 366 -0.99 4.24 -39.16
N LEU A 367 -1.06 3.82 -37.89
CA LEU A 367 -2.29 3.64 -37.11
C LEU A 367 -2.77 4.92 -36.42
N ARG A 368 -2.40 6.09 -36.95
CA ARG A 368 -2.84 7.38 -36.43
C ARG A 368 -4.37 7.41 -36.39
N LYS A 369 -4.95 7.33 -35.18
CA LYS A 369 -6.40 7.40 -34.96
C LYS A 369 -6.95 8.62 -35.69
N GLU A 370 -7.98 8.42 -36.52
CA GLU A 370 -8.80 9.42 -37.23
C GLU A 370 -9.47 10.49 -36.30
N GLY A 371 -9.03 10.64 -35.05
CA GLY A 371 -9.59 11.56 -34.07
C GLY A 371 -9.00 12.97 -34.07
N GLU A 372 -7.82 13.20 -34.66
CA GLU A 372 -7.20 14.54 -34.70
C GLU A 372 -7.61 15.38 -35.91
N GLU A 373 -8.15 14.78 -36.98
CA GLU A 373 -8.65 15.56 -38.14
C GLU A 373 -10.01 16.22 -37.86
N ARG A 374 -10.79 15.74 -36.88
CA ARG A 374 -12.08 16.34 -36.49
C ARG A 374 -11.97 17.61 -35.63
N GLU A 375 -10.81 17.90 -35.05
CA GLU A 375 -10.59 19.14 -34.26
C GLU A 375 -9.85 20.23 -35.05
N ARG A 376 -9.47 19.97 -36.31
CA ARG A 376 -8.74 20.93 -37.17
C ARG A 376 -9.51 21.41 -38.40
N THR A 377 -10.78 21.04 -38.56
CA THR A 377 -11.72 21.65 -39.53
C THR A 377 -12.64 22.64 -38.85
#